data_AF-A0A530BRP1-F1
#
_entry.id   AF-A0A530BRP1-F1
#
_cell.length_a   1.000
_cell.length_b   1.000
_cell.length_c   1.000
_cell.angle_alpha   90.00
_cell.angle_beta   90.00
_cell.angle_gamma   90.00
#
_symmetry.space_group_name_H-M   'P 1'
#
loop_
_entity.id
_entity.type
_entity.pdbx_description
1 polymer ?
#
loop_
_entity_poly.entity_id
_entity_poly.type
_entity_poly.pdbx_seq_one_letter_code
_entity_poly.pdbx_strand_id
1 'polypeptide(L)'
;MRPSLLDPLFVPITSLAGVGPKVGMLIEKVVAADLGDRAARAGDLLFVLPHTVIDRRNRPGIALAAEGAIVTLEVRIDRHQPPPRGNRSVPYRVYAHDDTGEIALTFFHAHAAYLEKSMPVGEHVVISGRMEWFNGRPTMVHPDHIALAGEA
;
A
#
# COMPACT_ATOMS: atom_id res chain seq x y z
N MET A 1 -13.00 -24.71 34.40
CA MET A 1 -12.69 -23.27 34.39
C MET A 1 -11.73 -23.00 33.23
N ARG A 2 -11.87 -21.89 32.50
CA ARG A 2 -10.91 -21.53 31.44
C ARG A 2 -9.61 -20.99 32.08
N PRO A 3 -8.41 -21.36 31.57
CA PRO A 3 -7.15 -20.75 32.00
C PRO A 3 -7.14 -19.24 31.74
N SER A 4 -6.69 -18.43 32.72
CA SER A 4 -6.66 -16.96 32.62
C SER A 4 -5.77 -16.44 31.49
N LEU A 5 -4.76 -17.22 31.09
CA LEU A 5 -3.90 -16.92 29.94
C LEU A 5 -4.71 -16.71 28.64
N LEU A 6 -5.90 -17.30 28.53
CA LEU A 6 -6.76 -17.19 27.35
C LEU A 6 -7.74 -16.02 27.40
N ASP A 7 -7.87 -15.32 28.53
CA ASP A 7 -8.83 -14.21 28.67
C ASP A 7 -8.69 -13.12 27.58
N PRO A 8 -7.48 -12.76 27.11
CA PRO A 8 -7.32 -11.82 25.99
C PRO A 8 -8.01 -12.24 24.69
N LEU A 9 -8.28 -13.52 24.45
CA LEU A 9 -9.00 -13.98 23.26
C LEU A 9 -10.51 -13.74 23.34
N PHE A 10 -11.03 -13.44 24.53
CA PHE A 10 -12.46 -13.30 24.78
C PHE A 10 -12.91 -11.87 25.05
N VAL A 11 -11.99 -10.91 25.00
CA VAL A 11 -12.32 -9.48 25.07
C VAL A 11 -13.13 -9.04 23.84
N PRO A 12 -13.99 -8.02 23.96
CA PRO A 12 -14.68 -7.44 22.81
C PRO A 12 -13.69 -6.96 21.75
N ILE A 13 -14.03 -7.09 20.47
CA ILE A 13 -13.16 -6.67 19.37
C ILE A 13 -12.80 -5.17 19.43
N THR A 14 -13.70 -4.36 20.00
CA THR A 14 -13.53 -2.91 20.18
C THR A 14 -12.50 -2.52 21.24
N SER A 15 -11.97 -3.48 21.99
CA SER A 15 -10.85 -3.24 22.91
C SER A 15 -9.50 -3.17 22.18
N LEU A 16 -9.42 -3.62 20.92
CA LEU A 16 -8.22 -3.54 20.11
C LEU A 16 -7.96 -2.09 19.66
N ALA A 17 -6.70 -1.67 19.71
CA ALA A 17 -6.30 -0.34 19.27
C ALA A 17 -6.72 -0.11 17.80
N GLY A 18 -7.37 1.03 17.53
CA GLY A 18 -7.89 1.37 16.20
C GLY A 18 -9.25 0.75 15.84
N VAL A 19 -9.83 -0.12 16.67
CA VAL A 19 -11.14 -0.74 16.41
C VAL A 19 -12.25 -0.01 17.18
N GLY A 20 -12.82 1.02 16.54
CA GLY A 20 -14.03 1.68 17.04
C GLY A 20 -15.33 0.90 16.73
N PRO A 21 -16.49 1.36 17.22
CA PRO A 21 -17.78 0.68 17.01
C PRO A 21 -18.10 0.40 15.54
N LYS A 22 -17.82 1.36 14.66
CA LYS A 22 -18.04 1.21 13.20
C LYS A 22 -17.18 0.12 12.59
N VAL A 23 -15.91 0.04 12.98
CA VAL A 23 -14.97 -0.97 12.48
C VAL A 23 -15.31 -2.34 13.06
N GLY A 24 -15.70 -2.41 14.33
CA GLY A 24 -16.21 -3.64 14.96
C GLY A 24 -17.37 -4.26 14.18
N MET A 25 -18.38 -3.45 13.82
CA MET A 25 -19.51 -3.92 12.99
C MET A 25 -19.10 -4.39 11.58
N LEU A 26 -17.98 -3.89 11.02
CA LEU A 26 -17.46 -4.38 9.74
C LEU A 26 -16.71 -5.70 9.93
N ILE A 27 -15.96 -5.85 11.03
CA ILE A 27 -15.26 -7.09 11.37
C ILE A 27 -16.25 -8.24 11.57
N GLU A 28 -17.38 -7.98 12.24
CA GLU A 28 -18.45 -8.96 12.46
C GLU A 28 -19.01 -9.56 11.16
N LYS A 29 -18.89 -8.84 10.03
CA LYS A 29 -19.33 -9.32 8.71
C LYS A 29 -18.34 -10.27 8.02
N VAL A 30 -17.10 -10.33 8.48
CA VAL A 30 -16.02 -11.09 7.82
C VAL A 30 -15.47 -12.24 8.67
N VAL A 31 -15.78 -12.28 9.97
CA VAL A 31 -15.39 -13.41 10.81
C VAL A 31 -16.10 -14.68 10.38
N ALA A 32 -15.38 -15.80 10.43
CA ALA A 32 -15.93 -17.11 10.05
C ALA A 32 -16.87 -17.70 11.14
N ALA A 33 -16.83 -17.17 12.36
CA ALA A 33 -17.62 -17.66 13.48
C ALA A 33 -19.09 -17.24 13.37
N ASP A 34 -20.01 -18.14 13.69
CA ASP A 34 -21.39 -17.76 13.99
C ASP A 34 -21.41 -17.00 15.32
N LEU A 35 -21.73 -15.72 15.24
CA LEU A 35 -21.75 -14.81 16.37
C LEU A 35 -23.08 -14.88 17.15
N GLY A 36 -24.18 -15.36 16.56
CA GLY A 36 -25.51 -15.20 17.15
C GLY A 36 -25.74 -13.76 17.64
N ASP A 37 -26.12 -13.60 18.91
CA ASP A 37 -26.38 -12.28 19.52
C ASP A 37 -25.15 -11.65 20.21
N ARG A 38 -23.98 -12.29 20.20
CA ARG A 38 -22.77 -11.71 20.82
C ARG A 38 -21.96 -10.88 19.82
N ALA A 39 -21.28 -9.86 20.32
CA ALA A 39 -20.28 -9.15 19.53
C ALA A 39 -19.07 -10.04 19.19
N ALA A 40 -18.35 -9.67 18.13
CA ALA A 40 -17.06 -10.29 17.84
C ALA A 40 -16.04 -10.07 18.97
N ARG A 41 -15.16 -11.03 19.15
CA ARG A 41 -14.08 -11.07 20.13
C ARG A 41 -12.74 -11.16 19.43
N ALA A 42 -11.65 -10.79 20.12
CA ALA A 42 -10.31 -10.87 19.56
C ALA A 42 -9.96 -12.26 19.01
N GLY A 43 -10.40 -13.33 19.67
CA GLY A 43 -10.17 -14.70 19.21
C GLY A 43 -10.87 -15.08 17.90
N ASP A 44 -11.97 -14.42 17.53
CA ASP A 44 -12.68 -14.71 16.27
C ASP A 44 -11.82 -14.37 15.04
N LEU A 45 -10.89 -13.40 15.19
CA LEU A 45 -9.96 -13.01 14.13
C LEU A 45 -8.90 -14.08 13.82
N LEU A 46 -8.57 -14.96 14.77
CA LEU A 46 -7.57 -16.01 14.55
C LEU A 46 -7.99 -17.00 13.46
N PHE A 47 -9.28 -17.05 13.15
CA PHE A 47 -9.86 -17.90 12.11
C PHE A 47 -10.17 -17.13 10.82
N VAL A 48 -9.82 -15.84 10.76
CA VAL A 48 -9.85 -15.05 9.52
C VAL A 48 -8.49 -15.20 8.86
N LEU A 49 -8.33 -16.26 8.07
CA LEU A 49 -7.08 -16.55 7.40
C LEU A 49 -6.81 -15.55 6.26
N PRO A 50 -5.54 -15.19 6.00
CA PRO A 50 -5.18 -14.38 4.84
C PRO A 50 -5.66 -15.04 3.54
N HIS A 51 -6.37 -14.28 2.70
CA HIS A 51 -6.85 -14.77 1.41
C HIS A 51 -5.76 -14.75 0.33
N THR A 52 -4.85 -13.76 0.37
CA THR A 52 -3.72 -13.62 -0.53
C THR A 52 -2.52 -13.01 0.19
N VAL A 53 -1.33 -13.16 -0.40
CA VAL A 53 -0.08 -12.54 0.06
C VAL A 53 0.54 -11.81 -1.12
N ILE A 54 0.97 -10.57 -0.89
CA ILE A 54 1.79 -9.82 -1.84
C ILE A 54 3.25 -9.96 -1.41
N ASP A 55 4.05 -10.64 -2.22
CA ASP A 55 5.49 -10.76 -1.98
C ASP A 55 6.24 -9.55 -2.54
N ARG A 56 6.82 -8.74 -1.65
CA ARG A 56 7.57 -7.51 -1.97
C ARG A 56 9.09 -7.69 -1.89
N ARG A 57 9.58 -8.94 -1.89
CA ARG A 57 11.03 -9.23 -1.90
C ARG A 57 11.67 -9.04 -3.27
N ASN A 58 10.86 -9.00 -4.33
CA ASN A 58 11.33 -8.84 -5.70
C ASN A 58 11.85 -7.41 -5.94
N ARG A 59 13.18 -7.25 -6.00
CA ARG A 59 13.89 -5.97 -6.15
C ARG A 59 14.87 -6.00 -7.33
N PRO A 60 14.39 -6.14 -8.58
CA PRO A 60 15.27 -6.40 -9.72
C PRO A 60 15.95 -5.13 -10.28
N GLY A 61 15.52 -3.93 -9.90
CA GLY A 61 15.83 -2.69 -10.60
C GLY A 61 14.86 -2.43 -11.76
N ILE A 62 14.71 -1.17 -12.17
CA ILE A 62 13.72 -0.72 -13.16
C ILE A 62 13.81 -1.50 -14.48
N ALA A 63 15.00 -1.58 -15.10
CA ALA A 63 15.14 -2.19 -16.43
C ALA A 63 14.98 -3.71 -16.44
N LEU A 64 15.12 -4.35 -15.28
CA LEU A 64 15.02 -5.81 -15.12
C LEU A 64 13.64 -6.23 -14.59
N ALA A 65 12.76 -5.27 -14.28
CA ALA A 65 11.43 -5.54 -13.76
C ALA A 65 10.50 -6.05 -14.87
N ALA A 66 10.08 -7.31 -14.75
CA ALA A 66 9.14 -7.92 -15.68
C ALA A 66 7.77 -7.22 -15.67
N GLU A 67 7.13 -7.12 -16.84
CA GLU A 67 5.79 -6.57 -16.98
C GLU A 67 4.77 -7.35 -16.14
N GLY A 68 3.91 -6.62 -15.43
CA GLY A 68 2.84 -7.14 -14.60
C GLY A 68 3.29 -7.65 -13.23
N ALA A 69 4.60 -7.72 -12.95
CA ALA A 69 5.13 -8.18 -11.67
C ALA A 69 4.95 -7.13 -10.57
N ILE A 70 4.72 -7.59 -9.35
CA ILE A 70 4.87 -6.73 -8.17
C ILE A 70 6.36 -6.62 -7.86
N VAL A 71 6.85 -5.39 -7.78
CA VAL A 71 8.26 -5.09 -7.50
C VAL A 71 8.37 -4.07 -6.38
N THR A 72 9.52 -4.05 -5.73
CA THR A 72 9.94 -2.97 -4.85
C THR A 72 11.21 -2.37 -5.44
N LEU A 73 11.21 -1.06 -5.63
CA LEU A 73 12.30 -0.32 -6.27
C LEU A 73 12.73 0.80 -5.33
N GLU A 74 14.03 0.97 -5.16
CA GLU A 74 14.60 2.17 -4.56
C GLU A 74 15.02 3.09 -5.71
N VAL A 75 14.43 4.28 -5.77
CA VAL A 75 14.61 5.21 -6.89
C VAL A 75 14.92 6.61 -6.38
N ARG A 76 15.69 7.38 -7.15
CA ARG A 76 15.88 8.81 -6.90
C ARG A 76 14.85 9.61 -7.68
N ILE A 77 14.12 10.50 -7.00
CA ILE A 77 13.08 11.32 -7.63
C ILE A 77 13.71 12.44 -8.45
N ASP A 78 13.33 12.55 -9.73
CA ASP A 78 13.88 13.56 -10.65
C ASP A 78 13.04 14.82 -10.71
N ARG A 79 11.75 14.64 -10.95
CA ARG A 79 10.83 15.75 -11.16
C ARG A 79 9.39 15.31 -11.01
N HIS A 80 8.57 16.29 -10.71
CA HIS A 80 7.12 16.18 -10.73
C HIS A 80 6.56 16.86 -11.98
N GLN A 81 5.54 16.25 -12.55
CA GLN A 81 4.78 16.76 -13.69
C GLN A 81 3.30 16.80 -13.32
N PRO A 82 2.82 17.91 -12.74
CA PRO A 82 1.40 18.09 -12.49
C PRO A 82 0.60 18.20 -13.80
N PRO A 83 -0.73 17.97 -13.76
CA PRO A 83 -1.60 18.25 -14.89
C PRO A 83 -1.51 19.73 -15.31
N PRO A 84 -1.61 20.03 -16.62
CA PRO A 84 -1.68 21.41 -17.10
C PRO A 84 -2.83 22.19 -16.47
N ARG A 85 -2.66 23.51 -16.30
CA ARG A 85 -3.71 24.38 -15.76
C ARG A 85 -4.97 24.25 -16.62
N GLY A 86 -6.11 24.00 -15.97
CA GLY A 86 -7.40 23.86 -16.64
C GLY A 86 -7.72 22.46 -17.17
N ASN A 87 -6.76 21.52 -17.20
CA ASN A 87 -7.01 20.15 -17.66
C ASN A 87 -6.65 19.11 -16.58
N ARG A 88 -7.58 18.92 -15.62
CA ARG A 88 -7.43 17.96 -14.51
C ARG A 88 -7.61 16.50 -14.91
N SER A 89 -7.97 16.21 -16.16
CA SER A 89 -8.10 14.83 -16.65
C SER A 89 -6.76 14.16 -16.93
N VAL A 90 -5.70 14.96 -17.11
CA VAL A 90 -4.34 14.45 -17.27
C VAL A 90 -3.84 13.96 -15.90
N PRO A 91 -3.23 12.77 -15.80
CA PRO A 91 -2.69 12.29 -14.53
C PRO A 91 -1.46 13.11 -14.11
N TYR A 92 -1.23 13.16 -12.81
CA TYR A 92 0.03 13.63 -12.25
C TYR A 92 1.08 12.56 -12.46
N ARG A 93 2.28 12.95 -12.92
CA ARG A 93 3.41 12.03 -13.07
C ARG A 93 4.58 12.44 -12.20
N VAL A 94 5.23 11.48 -11.58
CA VAL A 94 6.54 11.65 -10.92
C VAL A 94 7.53 10.82 -11.72
N TYR A 95 8.62 11.44 -12.16
CA TYR A 95 9.71 10.73 -12.82
C TYR A 95 10.81 10.46 -11.81
N ALA A 96 11.36 9.25 -11.90
CA ALA A 96 12.44 8.79 -11.05
C ALA A 96 13.35 7.84 -11.85
N HIS A 97 14.53 7.57 -11.32
CA HIS A 97 15.47 6.60 -11.90
C HIS A 97 16.19 5.82 -10.81
N ASP A 98 16.77 4.70 -11.21
CA ASP A 98 17.83 3.98 -10.50
C ASP A 98 19.03 3.81 -11.45
N ASP A 99 20.01 3.00 -11.05
CA ASP A 99 21.20 2.73 -11.87
C ASP A 99 20.88 1.95 -13.16
N THR A 100 19.68 1.40 -13.28
CA THR A 100 19.27 0.54 -14.40
C THR A 100 18.39 1.26 -15.42
N GLY A 101 17.65 2.30 -15.03
CA GLY A 101 16.82 3.07 -15.96
C GLY A 101 15.89 4.09 -15.30
N GLU A 102 14.97 4.63 -16.09
CA GLU A 102 13.98 5.63 -15.66
C GLU A 102 12.57 5.02 -15.60
N ILE A 103 11.74 5.52 -14.68
CA ILE A 103 10.34 5.12 -14.51
C ILE A 103 9.43 6.34 -14.35
N ALA A 104 8.21 6.24 -14.89
CA ALA A 104 7.13 7.19 -14.63
C ALA A 104 6.13 6.61 -13.63
N LEU A 105 5.97 7.26 -12.48
CA LEU A 105 4.94 6.96 -11.50
C LEU A 105 3.70 7.80 -11.83
N THR A 106 2.56 7.14 -12.06
CA THR A 106 1.34 7.80 -12.55
C THR A 106 0.26 7.79 -11.48
N PHE A 107 -0.29 8.98 -11.20
CA PHE A 107 -1.33 9.18 -10.19
C PHE A 107 -2.54 9.90 -10.79
N PHE A 108 -3.71 9.27 -10.73
CA PHE A 108 -4.98 9.89 -11.06
C PHE A 108 -5.55 10.62 -9.83
N HIS A 109 -6.23 11.76 -10.07
CA HIS A 109 -6.82 12.59 -9.01
C HIS A 109 -5.87 12.93 -7.84
N ALA A 110 -4.58 13.13 -8.15
CA ALA A 110 -3.55 13.29 -7.15
C ALA A 110 -3.69 14.56 -6.31
N HIS A 111 -3.34 14.44 -5.02
CA HIS A 111 -3.09 15.57 -4.14
C HIS A 111 -1.62 15.98 -4.23
N ALA A 112 -1.31 17.00 -5.04
CA ALA A 112 0.06 17.42 -5.35
C ALA A 112 0.96 17.62 -4.10
N ALA A 113 0.47 18.34 -3.09
CA ALA A 113 1.22 18.60 -1.87
C ALA A 113 1.59 17.33 -1.08
N TYR A 114 0.76 16.29 -1.15
CA TYR A 114 1.08 15.00 -0.54
C TYR A 114 2.18 14.27 -1.31
N LEU A 115 2.11 14.29 -2.64
CA LEU A 115 3.14 13.67 -3.49
C LEU A 115 4.49 14.39 -3.34
N GLU A 116 4.51 15.72 -3.35
CA GLU A 116 5.74 16.50 -3.17
C GLU A 116 6.40 16.24 -1.81
N LYS A 117 5.60 16.01 -0.76
CA LYS A 117 6.10 15.65 0.58
C LYS A 117 6.63 14.22 0.67
N SER A 118 5.92 13.26 0.07
CA SER A 118 6.27 11.82 0.12
C SER A 118 7.34 11.42 -0.89
N MET A 119 7.51 12.20 -1.97
CA MET A 119 8.49 11.99 -3.02
C MET A 119 9.24 13.30 -3.31
N PRO A 120 10.04 13.84 -2.38
CA PRO A 120 10.79 15.07 -2.62
C PRO A 120 11.78 14.90 -3.76
N VAL A 121 11.91 15.90 -4.63
CA VAL A 121 12.88 15.87 -5.73
C VAL A 121 14.30 15.80 -5.19
N GLY A 122 15.11 14.90 -5.75
CA GLY A 122 16.50 14.66 -5.37
C GLY A 122 16.68 13.56 -4.32
N GLU A 123 15.61 13.18 -3.62
CA GLU A 123 15.67 12.18 -2.55
C GLU A 123 15.50 10.75 -3.07
N HIS A 124 16.01 9.80 -2.28
CA HIS A 124 15.79 8.37 -2.48
C HIS A 124 14.48 7.93 -1.84
N VAL A 125 13.65 7.25 -2.62
CA VAL A 125 12.33 6.77 -2.24
C VAL A 125 12.23 5.29 -2.57
N VAL A 126 11.77 4.50 -1.61
CA VAL A 126 11.36 3.12 -1.83
C VAL A 126 9.89 3.12 -2.24
N ILE A 127 9.64 2.61 -3.45
CA ILE A 127 8.30 2.40 -3.99
C ILE A 127 8.03 0.92 -4.15
N SER A 128 6.77 0.52 -3.99
CA SER A 128 6.35 -0.82 -4.36
C SER A 128 4.99 -0.82 -5.01
N GLY A 129 4.85 -1.62 -6.07
CA GLY A 129 3.63 -1.70 -6.83
C GLY A 129 3.81 -2.58 -8.05
N ARG A 130 2.79 -2.58 -8.89
CA ARG A 130 2.80 -3.34 -10.14
C ARG A 130 3.60 -2.61 -11.21
N MET A 131 4.60 -3.30 -11.75
CA MET A 131 5.36 -2.83 -12.90
C MET A 131 4.52 -2.96 -14.17
N GLU A 132 4.48 -1.92 -14.98
CA GLU A 132 3.84 -1.90 -16.30
C GLU A 132 4.82 -1.33 -17.34
N TRP A 133 4.62 -1.69 -18.61
CA TRP A 133 5.41 -1.18 -19.72
C TRP A 133 4.48 -0.59 -20.78
N PHE A 134 4.49 0.73 -20.93
CA PHE A 134 3.65 1.40 -21.91
C PHE A 134 4.50 1.93 -23.07
N ASN A 135 4.28 1.41 -24.28
CA ASN A 135 5.09 1.73 -25.46
C ASN A 135 6.61 1.57 -25.20
N GLY A 136 6.99 0.50 -24.50
CA GLY A 136 8.37 0.21 -24.14
C GLY A 136 8.96 1.08 -23.02
N ARG A 137 8.13 1.89 -22.33
CA ARG A 137 8.56 2.72 -21.21
C ARG A 137 8.05 2.16 -19.87
N PRO A 138 8.94 1.95 -18.89
CA PRO A 138 8.57 1.62 -17.51
C PRO A 138 7.56 2.60 -16.91
N THR A 139 6.50 2.08 -16.32
CA THR A 139 5.51 2.86 -15.59
C THR A 139 4.96 2.09 -14.40
N MET A 140 4.54 2.81 -13.37
CA MET A 140 3.82 2.25 -12.22
C MET A 140 2.64 3.17 -11.89
N VAL A 141 1.43 2.65 -12.06
CA VAL A 141 0.21 3.37 -11.72
C VAL A 141 -0.08 3.16 -10.23
N HIS A 142 -0.23 4.25 -9.48
CA HIS A 142 -0.53 4.24 -8.04
C HIS A 142 0.29 3.19 -7.26
N PRO A 143 1.58 3.44 -7.01
CA PRO A 143 2.37 2.56 -6.13
C PRO A 143 1.61 2.28 -4.83
N ASP A 144 1.57 1.00 -4.43
CA ASP A 144 0.89 0.55 -3.21
C ASP A 144 1.57 1.11 -1.95
N HIS A 145 2.90 1.27 -2.01
CA HIS A 145 3.72 1.81 -0.93
C HIS A 145 4.71 2.82 -1.47
N ILE A 146 4.91 3.88 -0.69
CA ILE A 146 5.84 4.98 -0.94
C ILE A 146 6.43 5.35 0.42
N ALA A 147 7.75 5.28 0.56
CA ALA A 147 8.48 5.68 1.76
C ALA A 147 9.81 6.31 1.39
N LEU A 148 10.25 7.32 2.14
CA LEU A 148 11.62 7.82 2.04
C LEU A 148 12.58 6.70 2.43
N ALA A 149 13.71 6.56 1.73
CA ALA A 149 14.64 5.45 1.97
C ALA A 149 15.18 5.41 3.42
N GLY A 150 15.28 6.58 4.09
CA GLY A 150 15.66 6.66 5.51
C GLY A 150 14.58 6.21 6.51
N GLU A 151 13.33 6.03 6.04
CA GLU A 151 12.17 5.62 6.84
C GLU A 151 11.66 4.22 6.45
N ALA A 152 12.29 3.58 5.44
CA ALA A 152 11.85 2.34 4.80
C ALA A 152 12.47 1.07 5.39
#